data_AF-A0AAW0D2C0-F1
#
_entry.id   AF-A0AAW0D2C0-F1
#
_cell.length_a   1.000
_cell.length_b   1.000
_cell.length_c   1.000
_cell.angle_alpha   90.00
_cell.angle_beta   90.00
_cell.angle_gamma   90.00
#
_symmetry.space_group_name_H-M   'P 1'
#
loop_
_entity.id
_entity.type
_entity.pdbx_description
1 polymer ?
#
loop_
_entity_poly.entity_id
_entity_poly.type
_entity_poly.pdbx_seq_one_letter_code
_entity_poly.pdbx_strand_id
1 'polypeptide(L)'
;MPATLRNPLSTSRRPRRQKMTAREISAFDDMFNMIFDAVAEQKNGSSHAEKTPGIAIGGNTGLSDLFGKLRRHSRAMKWTTEEEELLDKKKEEMDLCDTDQQLLDWAMKEVFGESERYERESREAMEEVTKNGGSSKMVLPMLQPPTYPHLLALIMRTFRDKYHDPNLTLSMFDYARHLSIPSYVFGCSTAVYNELLETRWRCFQDLRGVHDALEEMSVNGVDVDNNTRKIVERVRREVGERTLWEEDDLGNGQTWSMLEKIEKLTVPRHSKSKRRSSKKAVTGKPAKWDDWKNEGDKSDGWEFDSWDKPGKMR
;
A
#
# COMPACT_ATOMS: atom_id res chain seq x y z
N MET A 1 -28.53 40.64 -36.22
CA MET A 1 -29.46 40.20 -35.15
C MET A 1 -30.79 39.83 -35.82
N PRO A 2 -31.43 38.68 -35.52
CA PRO A 2 -31.42 38.00 -34.23
C PRO A 2 -30.86 36.57 -34.25
N ALA A 3 -30.37 36.17 -33.08
CA ALA A 3 -29.88 34.85 -32.72
C ALA A 3 -31.06 33.91 -32.38
N THR A 4 -30.93 32.63 -32.69
CA THR A 4 -31.71 31.57 -32.03
C THR A 4 -30.79 30.45 -31.59
N LEU A 5 -30.70 30.33 -30.26
CA LEU A 5 -30.03 29.30 -29.50
C LEU A 5 -30.73 27.95 -29.73
N ARG A 6 -29.99 26.89 -30.04
CA ARG A 6 -30.45 25.51 -29.89
C ARG A 6 -29.55 24.77 -28.90
N ASN A 7 -30.17 24.51 -27.75
CA ASN A 7 -29.71 23.72 -26.63
C ASN A 7 -29.58 22.23 -27.02
N PRO A 8 -28.45 21.54 -26.82
CA PRO A 8 -28.44 20.08 -26.90
C PRO A 8 -28.83 19.48 -25.54
N LEU A 9 -29.93 18.73 -25.54
CA LEU A 9 -30.38 17.89 -24.43
C LEU A 9 -29.25 16.91 -24.03
N SER A 10 -28.72 17.11 -22.82
CA SER A 10 -27.89 16.16 -22.10
C SER A 10 -28.68 14.86 -21.90
N THR A 11 -28.26 13.80 -22.59
CA THR A 11 -28.78 12.46 -22.39
C THR A 11 -28.06 11.86 -21.18
N SER A 12 -28.77 11.81 -20.05
CA SER A 12 -28.36 11.06 -18.85
C SER A 12 -28.11 9.60 -19.23
N ARG A 13 -26.82 9.24 -19.37
CA ARG A 13 -26.39 7.85 -19.47
C ARG A 13 -26.48 7.25 -18.08
N ARG A 14 -27.44 6.35 -17.89
CA ARG A 14 -27.53 5.51 -16.69
C ARG A 14 -26.20 4.75 -16.51
N PRO A 15 -25.60 4.71 -15.30
CA PRO A 15 -24.40 3.95 -15.05
C PRO A 15 -24.69 2.47 -15.33
N ARG A 16 -23.95 1.92 -16.28
CA ARG A 16 -24.11 0.55 -16.74
C ARG A 16 -23.34 -0.31 -15.76
N ARG A 17 -24.02 -0.90 -14.77
CA ARG A 17 -23.45 -1.88 -13.82
C ARG A 17 -22.57 -2.88 -14.57
N GLN A 18 -21.26 -2.66 -14.53
CA GLN A 18 -20.29 -3.52 -15.18
C GLN A 18 -20.09 -4.72 -14.27
N LYS A 19 -20.38 -5.92 -14.78
CA LYS A 19 -20.10 -7.17 -14.07
C LYS A 19 -18.59 -7.36 -14.09
N MET A 20 -18.00 -7.58 -12.91
CA MET A 20 -16.57 -7.88 -12.75
C MET A 20 -16.13 -8.99 -13.71
N THR A 21 -14.90 -8.86 -14.23
CA THR A 21 -14.34 -9.86 -15.14
C THR A 21 -14.07 -11.16 -14.38
N ALA A 22 -14.15 -12.31 -15.05
CA ALA A 22 -13.95 -13.62 -14.40
C ALA A 22 -12.59 -13.74 -13.67
N ARG A 23 -11.59 -12.99 -14.11
CA ARG A 23 -10.28 -12.90 -13.47
C ARG A 23 -10.32 -12.07 -12.19
N GLU A 24 -11.06 -10.97 -12.16
CA GLU A 24 -11.30 -10.20 -10.95
C GLU A 24 -12.06 -11.07 -9.93
N ILE A 25 -13.11 -11.77 -10.36
CA ILE A 25 -13.92 -12.65 -9.49
C ILE A 25 -13.08 -13.74 -8.82
N SER A 26 -12.25 -14.47 -9.57
CA SER A 26 -11.38 -15.52 -8.99
C SER A 26 -10.33 -14.96 -8.02
N ALA A 27 -9.89 -13.74 -8.29
CA ALA A 27 -8.87 -13.06 -7.52
C ALA A 27 -9.48 -12.57 -6.17
N PHE A 28 -10.74 -12.16 -6.18
CA PHE A 28 -11.52 -11.92 -4.95
C PHE A 28 -11.78 -13.21 -4.17
N ASP A 29 -12.22 -14.30 -4.81
CA ASP A 29 -12.45 -15.59 -4.14
C ASP A 29 -11.22 -16.07 -3.35
N ASP A 30 -10.03 -15.93 -3.94
CA ASP A 30 -8.76 -16.29 -3.29
C ASP A 30 -8.41 -15.39 -2.09
N MET A 31 -8.71 -14.09 -2.16
CA MET A 31 -8.54 -13.17 -1.03
C MET A 31 -9.45 -13.51 0.13
N PHE A 32 -10.70 -13.88 -0.16
CA PHE A 32 -11.73 -14.15 0.84
C PHE A 32 -11.48 -15.47 1.57
N ASN A 33 -11.21 -16.56 0.84
CA ASN A 33 -10.87 -17.84 1.47
C ASN A 33 -9.68 -17.70 2.42
N MET A 34 -8.69 -16.90 2.02
CA MET A 34 -7.52 -16.63 2.85
C MET A 34 -7.87 -15.90 4.15
N ILE A 35 -8.71 -14.86 4.11
CA ILE A 35 -9.14 -14.11 5.31
C ILE A 35 -9.88 -15.03 6.28
N PHE A 36 -10.76 -15.88 5.76
CA PHE A 36 -11.62 -16.71 6.60
C PHE A 36 -10.95 -17.99 7.11
N ASP A 37 -10.03 -18.59 6.34
CA ASP A 37 -9.18 -19.68 6.84
C ASP A 37 -8.35 -19.21 8.04
N ALA A 38 -7.81 -17.99 8.00
CA ALA A 38 -7.06 -17.41 9.11
C ALA A 38 -7.94 -17.11 10.35
N VAL A 39 -9.19 -16.68 10.15
CA VAL A 39 -10.16 -16.45 11.25
C VAL A 39 -10.64 -17.76 11.86
N ALA A 40 -10.82 -18.81 11.05
CA ALA A 40 -11.17 -20.15 11.52
C ALA A 40 -10.02 -20.80 12.30
N GLU A 41 -8.77 -20.62 11.87
CA GLU A 41 -7.57 -21.05 12.60
C GLU A 41 -7.42 -20.35 13.96
N GLN A 42 -7.76 -19.06 14.05
CA GLN A 42 -7.74 -18.31 15.32
C GLN A 42 -8.78 -18.83 16.33
N LYS A 43 -9.94 -19.31 15.86
CA LYS A 43 -11.02 -19.84 16.70
C LYS A 43 -10.72 -21.25 17.24
N ASN A 44 -9.88 -22.02 16.54
CA ASN A 44 -9.48 -23.37 16.95
C ASN A 44 -8.16 -23.41 17.76
N GLY A 45 -7.42 -22.30 17.84
CA GLY A 45 -6.10 -22.22 18.49
C GLY A 45 -6.07 -21.69 19.93
N SER A 46 -7.20 -21.36 20.56
CA SER A 46 -7.22 -20.72 21.89
C SER A 46 -7.40 -21.71 23.04
N SER A 47 -6.32 -22.41 23.41
CA SER A 47 -6.16 -22.92 24.77
C SER A 47 -5.01 -22.21 25.47
N HIS A 48 -5.37 -21.43 26.50
CA HIS A 48 -4.53 -20.72 27.48
C HIS A 48 -3.86 -19.40 27.05
N ALA A 49 -4.46 -18.26 27.43
CA ALA A 49 -3.96 -17.41 28.53
C ALA A 49 -4.84 -16.14 28.66
N GLU A 50 -5.43 -15.94 29.85
CA GLU A 50 -5.98 -14.65 30.26
C GLU A 50 -4.87 -13.59 30.36
N LYS A 51 -5.16 -12.35 29.92
CA LYS A 51 -4.70 -11.08 30.54
C LYS A 51 -5.25 -9.84 29.80
N THR A 52 -5.96 -9.00 30.57
CA THR A 52 -6.01 -7.51 30.60
C THR A 52 -6.07 -6.68 29.30
N PRO A 53 -6.94 -5.64 29.23
CA PRO A 53 -7.03 -4.75 28.08
C PRO A 53 -5.95 -3.67 28.16
N GLY A 54 -4.85 -3.87 27.45
CA GLY A 54 -3.81 -2.85 27.33
C GLY A 54 -2.53 -3.38 26.66
N ILE A 55 -2.26 -2.87 25.45
CA ILE A 55 -0.95 -2.76 24.79
C ILE A 55 -0.16 -4.09 24.61
N ALA A 56 -0.22 -4.67 23.41
CA ALA A 56 0.91 -5.30 22.70
C ALA A 56 0.38 -6.20 21.55
N ILE A 57 0.41 -5.71 20.31
CA ILE A 57 0.29 -6.56 19.11
C ILE A 57 1.67 -7.17 18.86
N GLY A 58 2.04 -8.15 19.67
CA GLY A 58 3.27 -8.91 19.52
C GLY A 58 2.95 -10.39 19.67
N GLY A 59 2.70 -11.09 18.56
CA GLY A 59 2.57 -12.54 18.62
C GLY A 59 1.87 -13.29 17.48
N ASN A 60 1.38 -12.64 16.41
CA ASN A 60 0.69 -13.37 15.33
C ASN A 60 1.29 -13.09 13.94
N THR A 61 2.46 -13.69 13.67
CA THR A 61 3.14 -13.67 12.36
C THR A 61 2.28 -14.21 11.21
N GLY A 62 1.24 -15.01 11.50
CA GLY A 62 0.28 -15.49 10.49
C GLY A 62 -0.69 -14.42 9.98
N LEU A 63 -1.22 -13.56 10.88
CA LEU A 63 -2.13 -12.48 10.50
C LEU A 63 -1.41 -11.34 9.76
N SER A 64 -0.16 -11.04 10.12
CA SER A 64 0.65 -10.08 9.37
C SER A 64 0.88 -10.51 7.92
N ASP A 65 1.19 -11.80 7.72
CA ASP A 65 1.39 -12.37 6.39
C ASP A 65 0.09 -12.40 5.59
N LEU A 66 -1.06 -12.60 6.26
CA LEU A 66 -2.38 -12.50 5.66
C LEU A 66 -2.66 -11.07 5.15
N PHE A 67 -2.46 -10.06 5.99
CA PHE A 67 -2.70 -8.67 5.60
C PHE A 67 -1.77 -8.23 4.46
N GLY A 68 -0.51 -8.68 4.47
CA GLY A 68 0.41 -8.48 3.37
C GLY A 68 -0.07 -9.12 2.05
N LYS A 69 -0.63 -10.34 2.10
CA LYS A 69 -1.21 -11.00 0.91
C LYS A 69 -2.46 -10.28 0.41
N LEU A 70 -3.36 -9.87 1.32
CA LEU A 70 -4.59 -9.15 0.98
C LEU A 70 -4.29 -7.81 0.28
N ARG A 71 -3.30 -7.07 0.78
CA ARG A 71 -2.86 -5.80 0.17
C ARG A 71 -2.13 -5.99 -1.17
N ARG A 72 -1.32 -7.05 -1.33
CA ARG A 72 -0.67 -7.33 -2.62
C ARG A 72 -1.70 -7.58 -3.72
N HIS A 73 -2.80 -8.21 -3.34
CA HIS A 73 -3.87 -8.51 -4.24
C HIS A 73 -4.72 -7.26 -4.56
N SER A 74 -4.94 -6.36 -3.61
CA SER A 74 -5.62 -5.08 -3.87
C SER A 74 -4.83 -4.17 -4.82
N ARG A 75 -3.50 -4.21 -4.78
CA ARG A 75 -2.63 -3.47 -5.72
C ARG A 75 -2.70 -3.95 -7.17
N ALA A 76 -3.16 -5.18 -7.41
CA ALA A 76 -3.34 -5.72 -8.76
C ALA A 76 -4.64 -5.24 -9.42
N MET A 77 -5.53 -4.58 -8.66
CA MET A 77 -6.76 -3.99 -9.18
C MET A 77 -6.41 -2.85 -10.15
N LYS A 78 -6.82 -3.00 -11.41
CA LYS A 78 -6.59 -2.00 -12.43
C LYS A 78 -7.63 -0.89 -12.25
N TRP A 79 -7.16 0.33 -11.97
CA TRP A 79 -8.01 1.51 -11.91
C TRP A 79 -8.84 1.63 -13.17
N THR A 80 -10.15 1.81 -12.98
CA THR A 80 -11.07 2.13 -14.05
C THR A 80 -11.17 3.65 -14.21
N THR A 81 -11.49 4.10 -15.42
CA THR A 81 -11.71 5.53 -15.70
C THR A 81 -12.80 6.12 -14.80
N GLU A 82 -13.81 5.31 -14.43
CA GLU A 82 -14.89 5.74 -13.52
C GLU A 82 -14.36 5.97 -12.08
N GLU A 83 -13.43 5.17 -11.59
CA GLU A 83 -12.83 5.35 -10.25
C GLU A 83 -11.92 6.58 -10.19
N GLU A 84 -11.21 6.90 -11.28
CA GLU A 84 -10.42 8.13 -11.40
C GLU A 84 -11.32 9.37 -11.37
N GLU A 85 -12.41 9.38 -12.16
CA GLU A 85 -13.38 10.47 -12.16
C GLU A 85 -14.03 10.67 -10.78
N LEU A 86 -14.36 9.57 -10.08
CA LEU A 86 -14.91 9.64 -8.72
C LEU A 86 -13.90 10.19 -7.71
N LEU A 87 -12.64 9.76 -7.79
CA LEU A 87 -11.57 10.28 -6.96
C LEU A 87 -11.44 11.80 -7.18
N ASP A 88 -11.36 12.23 -8.43
CA ASP A 88 -11.17 13.64 -8.77
C ASP A 88 -12.36 14.49 -8.34
N LYS A 89 -13.59 14.02 -8.53
CA LYS A 89 -14.78 14.69 -7.99
C LYS A 89 -14.70 14.86 -6.47
N LYS A 90 -14.29 13.81 -5.73
CA LYS A 90 -14.15 13.89 -4.27
C LYS A 90 -13.02 14.83 -3.84
N LYS A 91 -11.95 14.96 -4.63
CA LYS A 91 -10.91 15.98 -4.40
C LYS A 91 -11.49 17.39 -4.54
N GLU A 92 -12.26 17.63 -5.60
CA GLU A 92 -12.91 18.93 -5.79
C GLU A 92 -13.85 19.27 -4.62
N GLU A 93 -14.66 18.31 -4.16
CA GLU A 93 -15.52 18.49 -2.98
C GLU A 93 -14.73 18.80 -1.70
N MET A 94 -13.59 18.13 -1.52
CA MET A 94 -12.68 18.38 -0.42
C MET A 94 -12.05 19.78 -0.49
N ASP A 95 -11.69 20.24 -1.70
CA ASP A 95 -11.09 21.55 -1.92
C ASP A 95 -12.07 22.70 -1.65
N LEU A 96 -13.37 22.46 -1.87
CA LEU A 96 -14.47 23.38 -1.55
C LEU A 96 -14.70 23.58 -0.04
N CYS A 97 -14.13 22.74 0.82
CA CYS A 97 -14.22 22.96 2.26
C CYS A 97 -13.37 24.17 2.65
N ASP A 98 -13.97 25.16 3.32
CA ASP A 98 -13.27 26.38 3.73
C ASP A 98 -12.68 26.26 5.14
N THR A 99 -13.30 25.45 5.99
CA THR A 99 -12.85 25.21 7.38
C THR A 99 -12.47 23.76 7.62
N ASP A 100 -11.64 23.54 8.64
CA ASP A 100 -11.26 22.23 9.15
C ASP A 100 -12.48 21.42 9.59
N GLN A 101 -13.44 22.05 10.28
CA GLN A 101 -14.68 21.41 10.70
C GLN A 101 -15.52 20.94 9.50
N GLN A 102 -15.62 21.73 8.43
CA GLN A 102 -16.34 21.33 7.23
C GLN A 102 -15.68 20.13 6.55
N LEU A 103 -14.34 20.14 6.46
CA LEU A 103 -13.59 19.01 5.94
C LEU A 103 -13.79 17.76 6.80
N LEU A 104 -13.80 17.91 8.12
CA LEU A 104 -14.02 16.81 9.07
C LEU A 104 -15.41 16.21 8.88
N ASP A 105 -16.44 17.04 8.86
CA ASP A 105 -17.82 16.60 8.67
C ASP A 105 -18.00 15.89 7.31
N TRP A 106 -17.36 16.42 6.26
CA TRP A 106 -17.32 15.79 4.95
C TRP A 106 -16.61 14.44 4.98
N ALA A 107 -15.42 14.36 5.60
CA ALA A 107 -14.66 13.11 5.70
C ALA A 107 -15.44 12.03 6.46
N MET A 108 -16.08 12.39 7.57
CA MET A 108 -16.95 11.50 8.35
C MET A 108 -18.10 10.95 7.53
N LYS A 109 -18.71 11.78 6.68
CA LYS A 109 -19.87 11.40 5.88
C LYS A 109 -19.51 10.62 4.60
N GLU A 110 -18.59 11.16 3.80
CA GLU A 110 -18.33 10.72 2.42
C GLU A 110 -17.18 9.73 2.29
N VAL A 111 -16.26 9.67 3.27
CA VAL A 111 -15.13 8.73 3.28
C VAL A 111 -15.38 7.61 4.28
N PHE A 112 -15.60 7.96 5.55
CA PHE A 112 -15.83 6.96 6.58
C PHE A 112 -17.26 6.38 6.55
N GLY A 113 -18.27 7.23 6.35
CA GLY A 113 -19.65 6.76 6.21
C GLY A 113 -19.86 5.87 4.98
N GLU A 114 -19.10 6.09 3.90
CA GLU A 114 -19.09 5.19 2.75
C GLU A 114 -18.42 3.85 3.10
N SER A 115 -17.27 3.88 3.79
CA SER A 115 -16.57 2.69 4.27
C SER A 115 -17.46 1.78 5.13
N GLU A 116 -18.25 2.36 6.04
CA GLU A 116 -19.21 1.62 6.89
C GLU A 116 -20.36 1.00 6.08
N ARG A 117 -20.81 1.67 5.00
CA ARG A 117 -21.85 1.12 4.12
C ARG A 117 -21.34 -0.12 3.40
N TYR A 118 -20.14 -0.06 2.83
CA TYR A 118 -19.51 -1.22 2.17
C TYR A 118 -19.30 -2.36 3.15
N GLU A 119 -18.88 -2.07 4.39
CA GLU A 119 -18.76 -3.11 5.40
C GLU A 119 -20.12 -3.75 5.72
N ARG A 120 -21.16 -2.94 5.93
CA ARG A 120 -22.52 -3.43 6.21
C ARG A 120 -23.07 -4.29 5.08
N GLU A 121 -22.98 -3.79 3.84
CA GLU A 121 -23.39 -4.53 2.64
C GLU A 121 -22.62 -5.85 2.51
N SER A 122 -21.32 -5.83 2.82
CA SER A 122 -20.50 -7.05 2.78
C SER A 122 -20.91 -8.06 3.84
N ARG A 123 -21.27 -7.60 5.04
CA ARG A 123 -21.71 -8.44 6.15
C ARG A 123 -23.09 -9.03 5.87
N GLU A 124 -24.02 -8.24 5.36
CA GLU A 124 -25.37 -8.67 4.98
C GLU A 124 -25.34 -9.72 3.87
N ALA A 125 -24.57 -9.48 2.79
CA ALA A 125 -24.40 -10.44 1.71
C ALA A 125 -23.80 -11.76 2.21
N MET A 126 -22.88 -11.72 3.18
CA MET A 126 -22.32 -12.93 3.79
C MET A 126 -23.33 -13.68 4.66
N GLU A 127 -24.16 -12.98 5.43
CA GLU A 127 -25.24 -13.62 6.19
C GLU A 127 -26.21 -14.34 5.26
N GLU A 128 -26.51 -13.77 4.09
CA GLU A 128 -27.34 -14.42 3.07
C GLU A 128 -26.66 -15.67 2.48
N VAL A 129 -25.36 -15.63 2.21
CA VAL A 129 -24.59 -16.77 1.69
C VAL A 129 -24.51 -17.91 2.71
N THR A 130 -24.30 -17.59 3.99
CA THR A 130 -24.23 -18.59 5.07
C THR A 130 -25.59 -19.23 5.34
N LYS A 131 -26.69 -18.46 5.27
CA LYS A 131 -28.06 -18.97 5.41
C LYS A 131 -28.49 -19.85 4.22
N ASN A 132 -28.02 -19.54 3.01
CA ASN A 132 -28.41 -20.25 1.78
C ASN A 132 -27.46 -21.39 1.36
N GLY A 133 -26.57 -21.86 2.24
CA GLY A 133 -25.80 -23.10 2.03
C GLY A 133 -24.75 -23.04 0.91
N GLY A 134 -24.13 -21.88 0.67
CA GLY A 134 -22.93 -21.80 -0.19
C GLY A 134 -23.20 -22.06 -1.68
N SER A 135 -24.28 -21.53 -2.25
CA SER A 135 -24.50 -21.63 -3.70
C SER A 135 -23.43 -20.82 -4.46
N SER A 136 -22.58 -21.55 -5.19
CA SER A 136 -21.30 -21.19 -5.83
C SER A 136 -21.32 -20.10 -6.92
N LYS A 137 -22.23 -19.12 -6.91
CA LYS A 137 -22.34 -18.13 -8.00
C LYS A 137 -22.75 -16.72 -7.57
N MET A 138 -22.47 -16.32 -6.33
CA MET A 138 -22.66 -14.92 -5.92
C MET A 138 -21.38 -14.11 -6.12
N VAL A 139 -21.51 -13.00 -6.84
CA VAL A 139 -20.49 -11.96 -6.94
C VAL A 139 -20.25 -11.44 -5.52
N LEU A 140 -19.02 -11.59 -5.02
CA LEU A 140 -18.66 -11.13 -3.69
C LEU A 140 -18.81 -9.60 -3.58
N PRO A 141 -19.30 -9.09 -2.45
CA PRO A 141 -19.46 -7.67 -2.21
C PRO A 141 -18.08 -6.99 -2.11
N MET A 142 -17.97 -5.79 -2.66
CA MET A 142 -16.76 -4.96 -2.54
C MET A 142 -16.59 -4.54 -1.08
N LEU A 143 -15.43 -4.83 -0.48
CA LEU A 143 -15.20 -4.57 0.96
C LEU A 143 -14.94 -3.10 1.28
N GLN A 144 -14.27 -2.39 0.37
CA GLN A 144 -13.93 -0.98 0.49
C GLN A 144 -13.78 -0.36 -0.91
N PRO A 145 -14.07 0.94 -1.08
CA PRO A 145 -13.84 1.61 -2.35
C PRO A 145 -12.33 1.78 -2.61
N PRO A 146 -11.83 1.55 -3.85
CA PRO A 146 -10.40 1.69 -4.19
C PRO A 146 -9.83 3.10 -3.94
N THR A 147 -10.71 4.11 -3.94
CA THR A 147 -10.37 5.52 -3.66
C THR A 147 -10.10 5.78 -2.19
N TYR A 148 -10.57 4.92 -1.27
CA TYR A 148 -10.47 5.09 0.18
C TYR A 148 -9.07 5.43 0.71
N PRO A 149 -8.01 4.61 0.46
CA PRO A 149 -6.66 4.93 0.92
C PRO A 149 -6.10 6.25 0.37
N HIS A 150 -6.47 6.60 -0.85
CA HIS A 150 -6.00 7.82 -1.50
C HIS A 150 -6.66 9.05 -0.90
N LEU A 151 -7.97 8.99 -0.64
CA LEU A 151 -8.72 10.04 0.03
C LEU A 151 -8.25 10.21 1.48
N LEU A 152 -8.00 9.12 2.20
CA LEU A 152 -7.50 9.19 3.57
C LEU A 152 -6.13 9.89 3.63
N ALA A 153 -5.20 9.53 2.75
CA ALA A 153 -3.90 10.20 2.67
C ALA A 153 -4.06 11.69 2.34
N LEU A 154 -4.95 12.01 1.41
CA LEU A 154 -5.21 13.38 1.01
C LEU A 154 -5.83 14.20 2.15
N ILE A 155 -6.82 13.68 2.86
CA ILE A 155 -7.44 14.33 4.03
C ILE A 155 -6.39 14.60 5.09
N MET A 156 -5.57 13.61 5.44
CA MET A 156 -4.48 13.75 6.41
C MET A 156 -3.51 14.87 6.02
N ARG A 157 -3.15 14.92 4.74
CA ARG A 157 -2.30 15.96 4.17
C ARG A 157 -2.96 17.34 4.23
N THR A 158 -4.24 17.44 3.89
CA THR A 158 -4.99 18.71 3.89
C THR A 158 -5.13 19.26 5.31
N PHE A 159 -5.41 18.42 6.32
CA PHE A 159 -5.42 18.86 7.72
C PHE A 159 -4.07 19.40 8.18
N ARG A 160 -2.97 18.74 7.81
CA ARG A 160 -1.62 19.20 8.14
C ARG A 160 -1.22 20.48 7.40
N ASP A 161 -1.39 20.51 6.08
CA ASP A 161 -0.82 21.54 5.21
C ASP A 161 -1.74 22.75 5.02
N LYS A 162 -3.07 22.55 4.86
CA LYS A 162 -4.04 23.63 4.61
C LYS A 162 -4.59 24.23 5.90
N TYR A 163 -4.90 23.39 6.89
CA TYR A 163 -5.52 23.82 8.15
C TYR A 163 -4.54 23.90 9.32
N HIS A 164 -3.30 23.44 9.14
CA HIS A 164 -2.25 23.44 10.17
C HIS A 164 -2.66 22.74 11.47
N ASP A 165 -3.51 21.71 11.40
CA ASP A 165 -3.90 20.88 12.53
C ASP A 165 -3.34 19.46 12.41
N PRO A 166 -2.12 19.21 12.91
CA PRO A 166 -1.51 17.90 12.89
C PRO A 166 -2.14 16.91 13.89
N ASN A 167 -2.83 17.39 14.94
CA ASN A 167 -3.49 16.51 15.90
C ASN A 167 -4.71 15.85 15.28
N LEU A 168 -5.46 16.62 14.48
CA LEU A 168 -6.60 16.10 13.73
C LEU A 168 -6.14 15.09 12.68
N THR A 169 -5.02 15.34 11.98
CA THR A 169 -4.38 14.36 11.09
C THR A 169 -4.10 13.02 11.80
N LEU A 170 -3.51 13.05 13.00
CA LEU A 170 -3.26 11.83 13.77
C LEU A 170 -4.57 11.14 14.19
N SER A 171 -5.56 11.91 14.63
CA SER A 171 -6.87 11.41 15.04
C SER A 171 -7.62 10.75 13.87
N MET A 172 -7.48 11.28 12.64
CA MET A 172 -8.08 10.67 11.45
C MET A 172 -7.47 9.32 11.11
N PHE A 173 -6.15 9.18 11.25
CA PHE A 173 -5.49 7.88 11.12
C PHE A 173 -5.98 6.90 12.18
N ASP A 174 -6.04 7.35 13.44
CA ASP A 174 -6.50 6.54 14.55
C ASP A 174 -7.99 6.17 14.45
N TYR A 175 -8.80 7.00 13.82
CA TYR A 175 -10.18 6.65 13.50
C TYR A 175 -10.25 5.58 12.41
N ALA A 176 -9.53 5.77 11.30
CA ALA A 176 -9.52 4.83 10.17
C ALA A 176 -9.12 3.40 10.58
N ARG A 177 -8.13 3.27 11.47
CA ARG A 177 -7.66 1.96 11.97
C ARG A 177 -8.67 1.25 12.88
N HIS A 178 -9.50 1.98 13.62
CA HIS A 178 -10.44 1.41 14.58
C HIS A 178 -11.86 1.29 14.02
N LEU A 179 -12.12 1.87 12.85
CA LEU A 179 -13.42 1.82 12.19
C LEU A 179 -13.85 0.37 11.89
N SER A 180 -13.01 -0.37 11.17
CA SER A 180 -13.28 -1.77 10.83
C SER A 180 -12.02 -2.49 10.34
N ILE A 181 -12.06 -3.84 10.31
CA ILE A 181 -10.93 -4.63 9.79
C ILE A 181 -10.66 -4.30 8.32
N PRO A 182 -11.67 -4.24 7.41
CA PRO A 182 -11.43 -3.80 6.04
C PRO A 182 -10.86 -2.38 5.96
N SER A 183 -11.40 -1.45 6.76
CA SER A 183 -10.88 -0.07 6.84
C SER A 183 -9.40 -0.06 7.24
N TYR A 184 -8.99 -0.86 8.22
CA TYR A 184 -7.58 -0.97 8.60
C TYR A 184 -6.71 -1.55 7.47
N VAL A 185 -7.17 -2.62 6.81
CA VAL A 185 -6.35 -3.27 5.78
C VAL A 185 -6.21 -2.39 4.55
N PHE A 186 -7.30 -1.81 4.06
CA PHE A 186 -7.28 -1.00 2.85
C PHE A 186 -6.87 0.45 3.12
N GLY A 187 -7.23 1.02 4.26
CA GLY A 187 -6.94 2.40 4.66
C GLY A 187 -5.50 2.63 5.08
N CYS A 188 -4.90 1.73 5.87
CA CYS A 188 -3.49 1.84 6.27
C CYS A 188 -2.57 1.40 5.12
N SER A 189 -2.57 2.19 4.05
CA SER A 189 -1.74 2.04 2.86
C SER A 189 -0.41 2.78 3.01
N THR A 190 0.56 2.48 2.13
CA THR A 190 1.87 3.16 2.15
C THR A 190 1.74 4.68 2.07
N ALA A 191 0.81 5.21 1.27
CA ALA A 191 0.58 6.65 1.15
C ALA A 191 0.11 7.27 2.47
N VAL A 192 -0.81 6.62 3.17
CA VAL A 192 -1.34 7.07 4.46
C VAL A 192 -0.25 7.02 5.54
N TYR A 193 0.56 5.96 5.57
CA TYR A 193 1.72 5.90 6.47
C TYR A 193 2.76 6.98 6.18
N ASN A 194 3.00 7.32 4.91
CA ASN A 194 3.89 8.43 4.57
C ASN A 194 3.39 9.74 5.18
N GLU A 195 2.09 10.03 5.10
CA GLU A 195 1.51 11.24 5.71
C GLU A 195 1.56 11.20 7.24
N LEU A 196 1.41 10.02 7.86
CA LEU A 196 1.60 9.83 9.30
C LEU A 196 3.05 10.12 9.73
N LEU A 197 4.03 9.56 9.02
CA LEU A 197 5.46 9.77 9.28
C LEU A 197 5.85 11.24 9.09
N GLU A 198 5.37 11.87 8.02
CA GLU A 198 5.61 13.30 7.80
C GLU A 198 5.00 14.15 8.93
N THR A 199 3.78 13.85 9.37
CA THR A 199 3.13 14.59 10.46
C THR A 199 3.88 14.43 11.78
N ARG A 200 4.25 13.20 12.16
CA ARG A 200 5.00 12.92 13.38
C ARG A 200 6.37 13.61 13.40
N TRP A 201 7.07 13.62 12.26
CA TRP A 201 8.39 14.24 12.20
C TRP A 201 8.34 15.76 12.07
N ARG A 202 7.58 16.30 11.11
CA ARG A 202 7.57 17.75 10.82
C ARG A 202 6.94 18.56 11.94
N CYS A 203 5.90 18.04 12.59
CA CYS A 203 5.11 18.81 13.57
C CYS A 203 5.53 18.52 15.01
N PHE A 204 5.89 17.28 15.35
CA PHE A 204 6.20 16.87 16.72
C PHE A 204 7.66 16.49 16.94
N GLN A 205 8.42 16.28 15.87
CA GLN A 205 9.82 15.80 15.92
C GLN A 205 9.97 14.51 16.72
N ASP A 206 8.93 13.67 16.68
CA ASP A 206 8.85 12.46 17.48
C ASP A 206 9.55 11.30 16.77
N LEU A 207 10.83 11.11 17.10
CA LEU A 207 11.64 10.01 16.57
C LEU A 207 11.07 8.64 16.94
N ARG A 208 10.54 8.51 18.16
CA ARG A 208 9.95 7.26 18.63
C ARG A 208 8.66 6.96 17.87
N GLY A 209 7.83 7.97 17.68
CA GLY A 209 6.62 7.85 16.88
C GLY A 209 6.90 7.48 15.43
N VAL A 210 8.01 7.95 14.84
CA VAL A 210 8.47 7.54 13.50
C VAL A 210 8.90 6.08 13.49
N HIS A 211 9.69 5.65 14.47
CA HIS A 211 10.09 4.24 14.64
C HIS A 211 8.87 3.32 14.75
N ASP A 212 7.93 3.64 15.65
CA ASP A 212 6.77 2.80 15.94
C ASP A 212 5.84 2.70 14.72
N ALA A 213 5.71 3.77 13.94
CA ALA A 213 4.95 3.74 12.68
C ALA A 213 5.62 2.89 11.59
N LEU A 214 6.96 2.93 11.48
CA LEU A 214 7.71 2.07 10.54
C LEU A 214 7.69 0.60 10.97
N GLU A 215 7.72 0.33 12.27
CA GLU A 215 7.52 -1.02 12.80
C GLU A 215 6.11 -1.51 12.49
N GLU A 216 5.09 -0.67 12.70
CA GLU A 216 3.71 -0.99 12.32
C GLU A 216 3.57 -1.27 10.82
N MET A 217 4.21 -0.48 9.94
CA MET A 217 4.25 -0.77 8.50
C MET A 217 4.85 -2.15 8.21
N SER A 218 5.95 -2.50 8.87
CA SER A 218 6.66 -3.76 8.69
C SER A 218 5.83 -4.96 9.18
N VAL A 219 5.23 -4.84 10.37
CA VAL A 219 4.33 -5.85 10.95
C VAL A 219 3.08 -6.01 10.07
N ASN A 220 2.58 -4.95 9.47
CA ASN A 220 1.42 -5.01 8.58
C ASN A 220 1.74 -5.48 7.16
N GLY A 221 3.00 -5.74 6.83
CA GLY A 221 3.42 -6.12 5.49
C GLY A 221 3.22 -5.01 4.46
N VAL A 222 3.26 -3.75 4.90
CA VAL A 222 3.21 -2.56 4.04
C VAL A 222 4.61 -2.25 3.55
N ASP A 223 4.81 -2.34 2.23
CA ASP A 223 6.12 -2.06 1.63
C ASP A 223 6.49 -0.57 1.77
N VAL A 224 7.76 -0.34 2.08
CA VAL A 224 8.41 0.97 2.15
C VAL A 224 8.68 1.48 0.73
N ASP A 225 8.10 2.62 0.37
CA ASP A 225 8.30 3.24 -0.94
C ASP A 225 9.48 4.24 -0.95
N ASN A 226 9.72 4.85 -2.11
CA ASN A 226 10.78 5.87 -2.24
C ASN A 226 10.49 7.13 -1.42
N ASN A 227 9.22 7.44 -1.15
CA ASN A 227 8.85 8.59 -0.34
C ASN A 227 9.12 8.34 1.14
N THR A 228 8.77 7.15 1.66
CA THR A 228 9.11 6.70 3.01
C THR A 228 10.62 6.80 3.23
N ARG A 229 11.43 6.37 2.26
CA ARG A 229 12.90 6.50 2.32
C ARG A 229 13.34 7.95 2.42
N LYS A 230 12.79 8.85 1.59
CA LYS A 230 13.09 10.29 1.63
C LYS A 230 12.75 10.92 2.98
N ILE A 231 11.64 10.49 3.60
CA ILE A 231 11.25 10.97 4.94
C ILE A 231 12.27 10.49 5.97
N VAL A 232 12.66 9.21 5.95
CA VAL A 232 13.63 8.66 6.89
C VAL A 232 15.03 9.26 6.72
N GLU A 233 15.49 9.49 5.50
CA GLU A 233 16.77 10.18 5.24
C GLU A 233 16.74 11.63 5.77
N ARG A 234 15.59 12.31 5.65
CA ARG A 234 15.41 13.64 6.24
C ARG A 234 15.48 13.60 7.76
N VAL A 235 14.77 12.66 8.38
CA VAL A 235 14.80 12.43 9.84
C VAL A 235 16.25 12.20 10.29
N ARG A 236 16.98 11.30 9.63
CA ARG A 236 18.39 11.01 9.92
C ARG A 236 19.26 12.26 9.85
N ARG A 237 19.11 13.06 8.79
CA ARG A 237 19.89 14.28 8.60
C ARG A 237 19.60 15.30 9.70
N GLU A 238 18.33 15.55 10.01
CA GLU A 238 17.92 16.56 10.99
C GLU A 238 18.27 16.13 12.43
N VAL A 239 18.12 14.85 12.79
CA VAL A 239 18.58 14.32 14.08
C VAL A 239 20.09 14.35 14.17
N GLY A 240 20.79 13.95 13.10
CA GLY A 240 22.25 13.94 13.04
C GLY A 240 22.83 15.35 13.18
N GLU A 241 22.25 16.34 12.50
CA GLU A 241 22.62 17.75 12.66
C GLU A 241 22.42 18.20 14.12
N ARG A 242 21.27 17.94 14.75
CA ARG A 242 21.02 18.33 16.16
C ARG A 242 21.97 17.67 17.16
N THR A 243 22.14 16.36 17.04
CA THR A 243 22.94 15.56 17.97
C THR A 243 24.43 15.91 17.88
N LEU A 244 24.89 16.43 16.73
CA LEU A 244 26.28 16.83 16.53
C LEU A 244 26.60 18.19 17.17
N TRP A 245 25.59 19.04 17.41
CA TRP A 245 25.76 20.33 18.11
C TRP A 245 25.46 20.25 19.61
N GLU A 246 24.72 19.23 20.07
CA GLU A 246 24.55 18.90 21.50
C GLU A 246 25.69 17.97 21.96
N GLU A 247 26.89 18.54 22.12
CA GLU A 247 28.13 17.80 22.38
C GLU A 247 28.24 17.07 23.74
N ASP A 248 27.28 17.16 24.68
CA ASP A 248 27.55 16.73 26.07
C ASP A 248 26.47 15.90 26.81
N ASP A 249 25.39 15.43 26.18
CA ASP A 249 24.36 14.68 26.92
C ASP A 249 24.40 13.15 26.72
N LEU A 250 24.43 12.44 27.85
CA LEU A 250 24.45 10.97 28.02
C LEU A 250 23.26 10.23 27.34
N GLY A 251 22.34 10.96 26.70
CA GLY A 251 21.20 10.45 25.93
C GLY A 251 21.50 10.12 24.46
N ASN A 252 22.62 10.57 23.90
CA ASN A 252 22.93 10.42 22.47
C ASN A 252 23.00 8.96 22.00
N GLY A 253 23.39 8.02 22.86
CA GLY A 253 23.41 6.58 22.50
C GLY A 253 22.03 6.01 22.17
N GLN A 254 20.97 6.51 22.81
CA GLN A 254 19.61 6.00 22.61
C GLN A 254 19.01 6.50 21.28
N THR A 255 19.28 7.76 20.91
CA THR A 255 18.82 8.35 19.65
C THR A 255 19.50 7.69 18.45
N TRP A 256 20.82 7.47 18.52
CA TRP A 256 21.57 6.73 17.50
C TRP A 256 21.11 5.27 17.37
N SER A 257 20.85 4.58 18.49
CA SER A 257 20.29 3.23 18.45
C SER A 257 18.92 3.19 17.77
N MET A 258 18.09 4.20 18.00
CA MET A 258 16.78 4.32 17.37
C MET A 258 16.89 4.59 15.87
N LEU A 259 17.83 5.46 15.44
CA LEU A 259 18.12 5.68 14.02
C LEU A 259 18.58 4.40 13.32
N GLU A 260 19.43 3.59 13.97
CA GLU A 260 19.88 2.31 13.41
C GLU A 260 18.72 1.32 13.24
N LYS A 261 17.77 1.30 14.19
CA LYS A 261 16.55 0.49 14.08
C LYS A 261 15.66 0.97 12.92
N ILE A 262 15.46 2.28 12.79
CA ILE A 262 14.72 2.90 11.69
C ILE A 262 15.36 2.54 10.34
N GLU A 263 16.69 2.59 10.24
CA GLU A 263 17.42 2.21 9.02
C GLU A 263 17.19 0.73 8.67
N LYS A 264 17.28 -0.18 9.65
CA LYS A 264 16.99 -1.61 9.45
C LYS A 264 15.57 -1.87 8.94
N LEU A 265 14.59 -1.07 9.34
CA LEU A 265 13.20 -1.19 8.91
C LEU A 265 12.97 -0.69 7.48
N THR A 266 13.82 0.22 6.99
CA THR A 266 13.70 0.77 5.63
C THR A 266 14.51 0.01 4.58
N VAL A 267 15.55 -0.73 4.96
CA VAL A 267 16.31 -1.57 4.04
C VAL A 267 15.37 -2.59 3.38
N PRO A 268 15.33 -2.69 2.03
CA PRO A 268 14.48 -3.66 1.36
C PRO A 268 14.81 -5.05 1.90
N ARG A 269 13.80 -5.75 2.44
CA ARG A 269 13.94 -7.18 2.74
C ARG A 269 14.24 -7.88 1.43
N HIS A 270 15.51 -8.17 1.18
CA HIS A 270 15.91 -9.03 0.07
C HIS A 270 15.17 -10.36 0.26
N SER A 271 14.10 -10.56 -0.51
CA SER A 271 13.36 -11.81 -0.47
C SER A 271 14.35 -12.91 -0.87
N LYS A 272 14.69 -13.79 0.08
CA LYS A 272 15.47 -14.99 -0.20
C LYS A 272 14.62 -16.04 -0.93
N SER A 273 13.75 -15.63 -1.86
CA SER A 273 12.78 -16.50 -2.51
C SER A 273 12.63 -16.17 -3.99
N LYS A 274 13.64 -16.58 -4.78
CA LYS A 274 13.49 -17.19 -6.11
C LYS A 274 14.84 -17.70 -6.62
N ARG A 275 15.42 -18.66 -5.90
CA ARG A 275 16.38 -19.62 -6.46
C ARG A 275 15.95 -21.02 -6.05
N ARG A 276 14.80 -21.47 -6.54
CA ARG A 276 14.41 -22.89 -6.59
C ARG A 276 13.07 -23.08 -7.29
N SER A 277 13.11 -23.20 -8.62
CA SER A 277 12.22 -24.09 -9.40
C SER A 277 12.50 -23.96 -10.90
N SER A 278 13.69 -24.41 -11.31
CA SER A 278 13.86 -25.05 -12.63
C SER A 278 14.67 -26.32 -12.42
N LYS A 279 14.08 -27.28 -11.70
CA LYS A 279 14.53 -28.67 -11.79
C LYS A 279 14.11 -29.21 -13.16
N LYS A 280 14.92 -28.92 -14.18
CA LYS A 280 15.08 -29.81 -15.32
C LYS A 280 16.34 -30.61 -15.04
N ALA A 281 16.16 -31.92 -14.90
CA ALA A 281 17.21 -32.87 -14.63
C ALA A 281 18.19 -32.96 -15.81
N VAL A 282 19.50 -33.09 -15.50
CA VAL A 282 20.49 -33.96 -16.19
C VAL A 282 20.86 -33.49 -17.61
N THR A 283 22.05 -33.00 -17.97
CA THR A 283 23.45 -33.25 -17.55
C THR A 283 24.32 -32.03 -17.94
N GLY A 284 25.33 -31.68 -17.15
CA GLY A 284 26.38 -30.74 -17.60
C GLY A 284 27.02 -29.98 -16.45
N LYS A 285 28.36 -30.00 -16.41
CA LYS A 285 29.24 -29.41 -15.38
C LYS A 285 28.92 -27.92 -15.12
N PRO A 286 29.19 -27.37 -13.91
CA PRO A 286 29.01 -25.94 -13.67
C PRO A 286 29.96 -25.13 -14.57
N ALA A 287 29.40 -24.34 -15.48
CA ALA A 287 30.13 -23.43 -16.33
C ALA A 287 30.91 -22.42 -15.47
N LYS A 288 32.20 -22.31 -15.75
CA LYS A 288 33.11 -21.41 -15.04
C LYS A 288 32.89 -20.02 -15.64
N TRP A 289 32.80 -19.00 -14.79
CA TRP A 289 32.52 -17.60 -15.16
C TRP A 289 33.44 -17.02 -16.26
N ASP A 290 34.55 -17.68 -16.57
CA ASP A 290 35.53 -17.26 -17.57
C ASP A 290 35.38 -17.92 -18.95
N ASP A 291 34.38 -18.77 -19.19
CA ASP A 291 34.25 -19.49 -20.47
C ASP A 291 33.98 -18.57 -21.69
N TRP A 292 33.41 -17.38 -21.47
CA TRP A 292 33.20 -16.39 -22.55
C TRP A 292 34.49 -15.78 -23.10
N LYS A 293 35.64 -15.98 -22.44
CA LYS A 293 36.93 -15.45 -22.90
C LYS A 293 37.67 -16.37 -23.87
N ASN A 294 37.23 -17.62 -24.05
CA ASN A 294 37.95 -18.62 -24.84
C ASN A 294 37.24 -19.05 -26.14
N GLU A 295 36.06 -18.53 -26.45
CA GLU A 295 35.44 -18.72 -27.77
C GLU A 295 35.91 -17.62 -28.73
N GLY A 296 37.18 -17.71 -29.13
CA GLY A 296 37.68 -17.05 -30.32
C GLY A 296 37.21 -17.84 -31.55
N ASP A 297 36.05 -17.47 -32.08
CA ASP A 297 35.54 -18.02 -33.34
C ASP A 297 36.46 -17.58 -34.49
N LYS A 298 37.32 -18.51 -34.91
CA LYS A 298 38.21 -18.36 -36.07
C LYS A 298 37.43 -18.76 -37.32
N SER A 299 36.47 -17.96 -37.75
CA SER A 299 35.77 -18.24 -39.02
C SER A 299 35.28 -17.02 -39.79
N ASP A 300 35.55 -15.81 -39.33
CA ASP A 300 35.05 -14.61 -40.01
C ASP A 300 36.30 -13.88 -40.49
N GLY A 301 36.62 -14.00 -41.78
CA GLY A 301 37.79 -13.40 -42.44
C GLY A 301 37.79 -11.85 -42.48
N TRP A 302 37.26 -11.23 -41.44
CA TRP A 302 37.23 -9.81 -41.16
C TRP A 302 38.34 -9.49 -40.17
N GLU A 303 39.55 -9.27 -40.68
CA GLU A 303 40.61 -8.64 -39.90
C GLU A 303 40.37 -7.13 -39.84
N PHE A 304 40.52 -6.56 -38.65
CA PHE A 304 40.41 -5.13 -38.40
C PHE A 304 41.63 -4.40 -38.99
N ASP A 305 41.63 -4.22 -40.32
CA ASP A 305 42.38 -3.22 -41.13
C ASP A 305 42.27 -3.47 -42.65
N SER A 306 41.46 -4.44 -43.11
CA SER A 306 41.42 -4.85 -44.52
C SER A 306 40.34 -4.17 -45.37
N TRP A 307 40.18 -2.84 -45.28
CA TRP A 307 39.10 -2.12 -45.99
C TRP A 307 39.39 -1.81 -47.47
N ASP A 308 40.64 -1.91 -47.94
CA ASP A 308 41.03 -1.51 -49.30
C ASP A 308 41.58 -2.66 -50.16
N LYS A 309 40.73 -3.65 -50.50
CA LYS A 309 41.02 -4.52 -51.65
C LYS A 309 39.81 -4.61 -52.59
N PRO A 310 39.93 -4.14 -53.85
CA PRO A 310 38.85 -4.26 -54.82
C PRO A 310 38.67 -5.72 -55.22
N GLY A 311 37.43 -6.21 -55.10
CA GLY A 311 37.06 -7.57 -55.45
C GLY A 311 37.33 -7.87 -56.92
N LYS A 312 38.14 -8.90 -57.19
CA LYS A 312 38.23 -9.49 -58.53
C LYS A 312 37.01 -10.37 -58.76
N MET A 313 36.20 -9.96 -59.74
CA MET A 313 35.25 -10.81 -60.43
C MET A 313 35.90 -12.11 -60.90
N ARG A 314 35.24 -13.23 -60.62
CA ARG A 314 35.02 -14.31 -61.59
C ARG A 314 33.76 -15.07 -61.21
#